data_AF-A0ABD0QVL6-F1
#
_entry.id   AF-A0ABD0QVL6-F1
#
_cell.length_a   1.000
_cell.length_b   1.000
_cell.length_c   1.000
_cell.angle_alpha   90.00
_cell.angle_beta   90.00
_cell.angle_gamma   90.00
#
_symmetry.space_group_name_H-M   'P 1'
#
loop_
_entity.id
_entity.type
_entity.pdbx_description
1 polymer ?
#
loop_
_entity_poly.entity_id
_entity_poly.type
_entity_poly.pdbx_seq_one_letter_code
_entity_poly.pdbx_strand_id
1 'polypeptide(L)'
;EPIQPIDPAAWVNHSVALTGAFPSYPSSTITSSSSVTETERFDEFNLSLRSDMASVAKAMASPESGLEVRDRMWLKITIPNAFLGSDVVEWLYHHIDGFQDRREARKYASNLLKAGFIRHTVNKITFSEQCYYIFGDFSN
;
A
#
# COMPACT_ATOMS: atom_id res chain seq x y z
N GLU A 1 -2.79 43.33 -6.53
CA GLU A 1 -3.65 42.67 -7.54
C GLU A 1 -4.74 41.85 -6.85
N PRO A 2 -5.98 41.81 -7.35
CA PRO A 2 -7.03 40.99 -6.76
C PRO A 2 -6.92 39.53 -7.25
N ILE A 3 -6.90 38.59 -6.30
CA ILE A 3 -6.91 37.13 -6.50
C ILE A 3 -8.28 36.66 -6.99
N GLN A 4 -8.33 36.09 -8.19
CA GLN A 4 -9.55 35.51 -8.77
C GLN A 4 -9.80 34.09 -8.22
N PRO A 5 -11.05 33.71 -7.95
CA PRO A 5 -11.40 32.35 -7.53
C PRO A 5 -11.18 31.34 -8.68
N ILE A 6 -10.63 30.17 -8.33
CA ILE A 6 -10.36 29.06 -9.26
C ILE A 6 -11.69 28.42 -9.66
N ASP A 7 -11.98 28.41 -10.97
CA ASP A 7 -13.17 27.80 -11.58
C ASP A 7 -13.07 26.25 -11.57
N PRO A 8 -14.01 25.52 -10.95
CA PRO A 8 -14.04 24.06 -10.91
C PRO A 8 -14.24 23.37 -12.28
N ALA A 9 -14.62 24.08 -13.34
CA ALA A 9 -14.92 23.48 -14.64
C ALA A 9 -13.69 23.15 -15.50
N ALA A 10 -12.48 23.59 -15.10
CA ALA A 10 -11.27 23.45 -15.91
C ALA A 10 -10.63 22.04 -15.89
N TRP A 11 -11.12 21.09 -15.09
CA TRP A 11 -10.55 19.73 -15.02
C TRP A 11 -11.18 18.74 -16.00
N VAL A 12 -12.29 19.06 -16.69
CA VAL A 12 -12.96 18.08 -17.56
C VAL A 12 -12.77 18.42 -19.03
N ASN A 13 -11.57 18.16 -19.55
CA ASN A 13 -11.38 17.80 -20.95
C ASN A 13 -9.94 17.38 -21.18
N HIS A 14 -9.66 16.11 -21.47
CA HIS A 14 -8.53 15.53 -22.22
C HIS A 14 -8.57 14.01 -21.92
N SER A 15 -9.31 13.17 -22.64
CA SER A 15 -8.89 12.67 -23.96
C SER A 15 -9.96 11.70 -24.50
N VAL A 16 -10.78 12.19 -25.43
CA VAL A 16 -11.61 11.33 -26.29
C VAL A 16 -11.49 11.88 -27.71
N ALA A 17 -11.39 10.96 -28.67
CA ALA A 17 -11.43 11.13 -30.13
C ALA A 17 -10.08 11.31 -30.83
N LEU A 18 -9.66 10.25 -31.54
CA LEU A 18 -9.36 10.32 -32.97
C LEU A 18 -9.75 8.98 -33.63
N THR A 19 -11.01 8.90 -34.03
CA THR A 19 -11.53 7.97 -35.03
C THR A 19 -11.28 8.55 -36.42
N GLY A 20 -10.62 7.80 -37.31
CA GLY A 20 -10.45 8.20 -38.70
C GLY A 20 -10.14 7.02 -39.63
N ALA A 21 -11.21 6.53 -40.29
CA ALA A 21 -11.25 5.75 -41.54
C ALA A 21 -10.74 4.28 -41.56
N PHE A 22 -11.69 3.35 -41.47
CA PHE A 22 -11.57 1.94 -41.89
C PHE A 22 -11.70 1.80 -43.43
N PRO A 23 -11.18 0.71 -44.01
CA PRO A 23 -12.08 -0.17 -44.74
C PRO A 23 -12.21 -1.56 -44.08
N SER A 24 -13.46 -2.04 -44.16
CA SER A 24 -14.10 -3.19 -43.53
C SER A 24 -13.71 -4.53 -44.18
N TYR A 25 -13.58 -5.61 -43.39
CA TYR A 25 -14.13 -6.98 -43.61
C TYR A 25 -13.93 -7.83 -42.30
N PRO A 26 -14.71 -8.92 -42.06
CA PRO A 26 -15.61 -8.97 -40.89
C PRO A 26 -15.17 -9.83 -39.69
N SER A 27 -15.61 -9.34 -38.52
CA SER A 27 -16.18 -10.01 -37.33
C SER A 27 -15.48 -11.17 -36.59
N SER A 28 -15.14 -10.84 -35.33
CA SER A 28 -15.19 -11.65 -34.10
C SER A 28 -14.06 -12.65 -33.81
N THR A 29 -13.15 -12.27 -32.91
CA THR A 29 -12.90 -12.99 -31.63
C THR A 29 -12.14 -12.07 -30.67
N ILE A 30 -12.74 -11.77 -29.52
CA ILE A 30 -12.10 -11.21 -28.34
C ILE A 30 -10.81 -11.99 -28.00
N THR A 31 -9.66 -11.33 -28.00
CA THR A 31 -8.43 -11.90 -27.41
C THR A 31 -7.91 -10.92 -26.36
N SER A 32 -8.31 -11.21 -25.12
CA SER A 32 -7.60 -10.81 -23.91
C SER A 32 -6.15 -11.24 -24.01
N SER A 33 -5.19 -10.36 -23.71
CA SER A 33 -3.97 -10.70 -22.97
C SER A 33 -2.92 -9.59 -23.09
N SER A 34 -2.91 -8.70 -22.10
CA SER A 34 -1.66 -8.22 -21.49
C SER A 34 -1.97 -7.57 -20.14
N SER A 35 -2.73 -8.26 -19.29
CA SER A 35 -2.57 -8.13 -17.85
C SER A 35 -1.30 -8.89 -17.53
N VAL A 36 -0.18 -8.17 -17.41
CA VAL A 36 0.99 -8.72 -16.73
C VAL A 36 0.49 -9.16 -15.36
N THR A 37 0.55 -10.45 -15.09
CA THR A 37 0.26 -11.03 -13.79
C THR A 37 1.34 -10.51 -12.85
N GLU A 38 1.07 -9.37 -12.21
CA GLU A 38 1.89 -8.78 -11.14
C GLU A 38 1.75 -9.57 -9.83
N THR A 39 1.12 -10.75 -9.89
CA THR A 39 0.83 -11.62 -8.75
C THR A 39 1.98 -12.57 -8.41
N GLU A 40 2.95 -12.81 -9.31
CA GLU A 40 3.96 -13.87 -9.14
C GLU A 40 5.28 -13.41 -8.49
N ARG A 41 5.41 -12.12 -8.11
CA ARG A 41 6.64 -11.60 -7.46
C ARG A 41 6.57 -11.52 -5.93
N PHE A 42 5.45 -11.84 -5.32
CA PHE A 42 5.24 -11.62 -3.88
C PHE A 42 5.24 -12.92 -3.03
N ASP A 43 5.37 -14.10 -3.65
CA ASP A 43 5.37 -15.41 -2.98
C ASP A 43 6.67 -15.76 -2.22
N GLU A 44 7.56 -14.80 -1.97
CA GLU A 44 8.89 -15.09 -1.42
C GLU A 44 8.89 -15.29 0.11
N PHE A 45 7.86 -14.84 0.84
CA PHE A 45 7.86 -14.86 2.31
C PHE A 45 7.09 -16.01 2.98
N ASN A 46 6.23 -16.75 2.26
CA ASN A 46 5.42 -17.89 2.77
C ASN A 46 4.91 -17.68 4.22
N LEU A 47 4.32 -16.50 4.52
CA LEU A 47 3.85 -16.18 5.87
C LEU A 47 2.39 -16.63 6.03
N SER A 48 2.05 -17.06 7.25
CA SER A 48 0.66 -17.38 7.60
C SER A 48 0.31 -16.77 8.95
N LEU A 49 -0.96 -16.83 9.33
CA LEU A 49 -1.42 -16.43 10.66
C LEU A 49 -0.74 -17.19 11.82
N ARG A 50 -0.07 -18.31 11.54
CA ARG A 50 0.69 -19.08 12.53
C ARG A 50 2.11 -18.57 12.72
N SER A 51 2.64 -17.77 11.78
CA SER A 51 3.95 -17.16 11.88
C SER A 51 3.99 -16.20 13.07
N ASP A 52 5.12 -16.15 13.75
CA ASP A 52 5.31 -15.24 14.87
C ASP A 52 5.37 -13.78 14.39
N MET A 53 4.84 -12.86 15.21
CA MET A 53 4.76 -11.44 14.86
C MET A 53 6.14 -10.81 14.63
N ALA A 54 7.19 -11.31 15.30
CA ALA A 54 8.55 -10.83 15.11
C ALA A 54 9.08 -11.19 13.72
N SER A 55 8.85 -12.42 13.24
CA SER A 55 9.19 -12.86 11.89
C SER A 55 8.41 -12.08 10.84
N VAL A 56 7.12 -11.82 11.06
CA VAL A 56 6.33 -10.96 10.16
C VAL A 56 6.91 -9.56 10.10
N ALA A 57 7.25 -8.96 11.25
CA ALA A 57 7.83 -7.62 11.29
C ALA A 57 9.23 -7.57 10.64
N LYS A 58 10.05 -8.62 10.81
CA LYS A 58 11.34 -8.77 10.11
C LYS A 58 11.17 -8.91 8.61
N ALA A 59 10.18 -9.68 8.15
CA ALA A 59 9.86 -9.83 6.74
C ALA A 59 9.43 -8.49 6.14
N MET A 60 8.55 -7.73 6.82
CA MET A 60 8.17 -6.37 6.41
C MET A 60 9.36 -5.41 6.33
N ALA A 61 10.30 -5.52 7.28
CA ALA A 61 11.50 -4.69 7.33
C ALA A 61 12.59 -5.09 6.32
N SER A 62 12.43 -6.22 5.63
CA SER A 62 13.33 -6.64 4.55
C SER A 62 13.29 -5.61 3.42
N PRO A 63 14.43 -5.22 2.83
CA PRO A 63 14.45 -4.34 1.66
C PRO A 63 13.74 -4.92 0.44
N GLU A 64 13.56 -6.25 0.40
CA GLU A 64 12.89 -6.98 -0.67
C GLU A 64 11.41 -7.26 -0.35
N SER A 65 10.88 -6.74 0.77
CA SER A 65 9.49 -6.97 1.17
C SER A 65 8.46 -6.34 0.24
N GLY A 66 8.85 -5.27 -0.49
CA GLY A 66 7.92 -4.47 -1.27
C GLY A 66 7.11 -3.46 -0.46
N LEU A 67 7.29 -3.36 0.86
CA LEU A 67 6.69 -2.30 1.68
C LEU A 67 7.42 -0.96 1.44
N GLU A 68 6.68 0.13 1.17
CA GLU A 68 7.26 1.45 0.89
C GLU A 68 7.80 2.14 2.16
N VAL A 69 9.01 1.77 2.56
CA VAL A 69 9.73 2.36 3.70
C VAL A 69 10.67 3.44 3.21
N ARG A 70 10.42 4.70 3.59
CA ARG A 70 11.28 5.83 3.21
C ARG A 70 11.17 7.01 4.15
N ASP A 71 12.07 7.97 3.99
CA ASP A 71 12.01 9.22 4.74
C ASP A 71 10.78 10.03 4.32
N ARG A 72 9.96 10.42 5.30
CA ARG A 72 8.74 11.20 5.09
C ARG A 72 8.88 12.56 5.75
N MET A 73 8.67 13.64 5.00
CA MET A 73 8.64 15.00 5.54
C MET A 73 7.23 15.30 6.08
N TRP A 74 7.12 15.70 7.34
CA TRP A 74 5.87 16.15 7.94
C TRP A 74 6.11 17.41 8.77
N LEU A 75 5.38 18.49 8.46
CA LEU A 75 5.52 19.80 9.13
C LEU A 75 6.98 20.31 9.26
N LYS A 76 7.79 20.12 8.20
CA LYS A 76 9.24 20.45 8.13
C LYS A 76 10.17 19.57 8.97
N ILE A 77 9.66 18.51 9.57
CA ILE A 77 10.46 17.49 10.26
C ILE A 77 10.52 16.25 9.37
N THR A 78 11.73 15.75 9.14
CA THR A 78 11.91 14.46 8.46
C THR A 78 11.71 13.32 9.47
N ILE A 79 10.83 12.39 9.14
CA ILE A 79 10.64 11.13 9.85
C ILE A 79 11.40 10.05 9.05
N PRO A 80 12.52 9.54 9.57
CA PRO A 80 13.33 8.58 8.83
C PRO A 80 12.65 7.22 8.77
N ASN A 81 12.85 6.49 7.66
CA ASN A 81 12.43 5.09 7.48
C ASN A 81 10.97 4.81 7.88
N ALA A 82 10.05 5.67 7.42
CA ALA A 82 8.64 5.60 7.76
C ALA A 82 7.80 4.98 6.64
N PHE A 83 6.72 4.34 7.06
CA PHE A 83 5.72 3.72 6.20
C PHE A 83 4.31 4.15 6.63
N LEU A 84 3.34 4.10 5.70
CA LEU A 84 1.95 4.44 5.97
C LEU A 84 1.20 3.25 6.54
N GLY A 85 0.28 3.49 7.48
CA GLY A 85 -0.50 2.42 8.09
C GLY A 85 -1.34 1.63 7.07
N SER A 86 -1.87 2.28 6.03
CA SER A 86 -2.59 1.59 4.95
C SER A 86 -1.71 0.57 4.23
N ASP A 87 -0.46 0.93 3.96
CA ASP A 87 0.48 0.11 3.18
C ASP A 87 0.86 -1.15 3.97
N VAL A 88 0.95 -1.03 5.30
CA VAL A 88 1.11 -2.19 6.19
C VAL A 88 -0.09 -3.12 6.10
N VAL A 89 -1.31 -2.59 6.16
CA VAL A 89 -2.53 -3.43 6.08
C VAL A 89 -2.60 -4.14 4.73
N GLU A 90 -2.26 -3.44 3.66
CA GLU A 90 -2.23 -4.00 2.31
C GLU A 90 -1.15 -5.09 2.19
N TRP A 91 0.06 -4.81 2.67
CA TRP A 91 1.16 -5.77 2.68
C TRP A 91 0.79 -7.04 3.46
N LEU A 92 0.23 -6.89 4.66
CA LEU A 92 -0.21 -8.02 5.49
C LEU A 92 -1.29 -8.84 4.78
N TYR A 93 -2.26 -8.18 4.15
CA TYR A 93 -3.36 -8.87 3.47
C TYR A 93 -2.88 -9.67 2.25
N HIS A 94 -1.86 -9.19 1.54
CA HIS A 94 -1.31 -9.86 0.37
C HIS A 94 -0.28 -10.95 0.68
N HIS A 95 0.51 -10.79 1.75
CA HIS A 95 1.68 -11.67 2.00
C HIS A 95 1.43 -12.70 3.11
N ILE A 96 0.36 -12.55 3.89
CA ILE A 96 0.03 -13.49 4.98
C ILE A 96 -1.23 -14.27 4.63
N ASP A 97 -1.06 -15.57 4.49
CA ASP A 97 -2.17 -16.48 4.29
C ASP A 97 -3.02 -16.63 5.57
N GLY A 98 -4.33 -16.59 5.36
CA GLY A 98 -5.33 -16.93 6.37
C GLY A 98 -6.24 -15.78 6.79
N PHE A 99 -5.97 -14.54 6.39
CA PHE A 99 -6.90 -13.43 6.61
C PHE A 99 -8.20 -13.67 5.82
N GLN A 100 -9.35 -13.60 6.50
CA GLN A 100 -10.65 -13.73 5.85
C GLN A 100 -11.04 -12.46 5.10
N ASP A 101 -10.64 -11.30 5.64
CA ASP A 101 -10.89 -10.00 5.06
C ASP A 101 -9.79 -8.99 5.44
N ARG A 102 -9.81 -7.83 4.78
CA ARG A 102 -8.90 -6.72 5.06
C ARG A 102 -9.05 -6.17 6.49
N ARG A 103 -10.18 -6.40 7.16
CA ARG A 103 -10.42 -5.93 8.54
C ARG A 103 -9.59 -6.74 9.53
N GLU A 104 -9.42 -8.04 9.31
CA GLU A 104 -8.54 -8.89 10.10
C GLU A 104 -7.08 -8.49 9.94
N ALA A 105 -6.63 -8.18 8.72
CA ALA A 105 -5.28 -7.63 8.48
C ALA A 105 -5.06 -6.31 9.24
N ARG A 106 -6.05 -5.41 9.24
CA ARG A 106 -6.02 -4.18 10.05
C ARG A 106 -5.96 -4.46 11.56
N LYS A 107 -6.70 -5.47 12.03
CA LYS A 107 -6.64 -5.91 13.44
C LYS A 107 -5.26 -6.48 13.78
N TYR A 108 -4.63 -7.21 12.87
CA TYR A 108 -3.26 -7.70 13.01
C TYR A 108 -2.24 -6.56 13.10
N ALA A 109 -2.33 -5.56 12.21
CA ALA A 109 -1.49 -4.35 12.28
C ALA A 109 -1.65 -3.61 13.62
N SER A 110 -2.88 -3.58 14.15
CA SER A 110 -3.15 -3.03 15.49
C SER A 110 -2.44 -3.81 16.60
N ASN A 111 -2.28 -5.13 16.44
CA ASN A 111 -1.55 -5.97 17.37
C ASN A 111 -0.03 -5.77 17.24
N LEU A 112 0.50 -5.58 16.02
CA LEU A 112 1.90 -5.21 15.82
C LEU A 112 2.26 -3.92 16.56
N LEU A 113 1.36 -2.92 16.54
CA LEU A 113 1.54 -1.68 17.30
C LEU A 113 1.55 -1.92 18.81
N LYS A 114 0.59 -2.71 19.33
CA LYS A 114 0.49 -3.03 20.76
C LYS A 114 1.68 -3.85 21.27
N ALA A 115 2.21 -4.75 20.44
CA ALA A 115 3.37 -5.56 20.73
C ALA A 115 4.69 -4.78 20.61
N GLY A 116 4.66 -3.58 20.02
CA GLY A 116 5.83 -2.71 19.87
C GLY A 116 6.69 -3.01 18.64
N PHE A 117 6.26 -3.92 17.74
CA PHE A 117 6.96 -4.22 16.49
C PHE A 117 6.87 -3.08 15.46
N ILE A 118 5.81 -2.27 15.55
CA ILE A 118 5.72 -0.98 14.87
C ILE A 118 5.37 0.11 15.88
N ARG A 119 5.81 1.33 15.62
CA ARG A 119 5.63 2.47 16.53
C ARG A 119 5.04 3.66 15.83
N HIS A 120 4.06 4.29 16.49
CA HIS A 120 3.47 5.53 16.01
C HIS A 120 4.45 6.69 16.23
N THR A 121 4.62 7.53 15.20
CA THR A 121 5.57 8.65 15.23
C THR A 121 5.21 9.72 16.28
N VAL A 122 3.92 10.01 16.48
CA VAL A 122 3.40 10.89 17.55
C VAL A 122 2.83 10.15 18.78
N ASN A 123 3.34 8.97 19.12
CA ASN A 123 3.04 8.24 20.36
C ASN A 123 1.55 7.92 20.66
N LYS A 124 0.76 7.63 19.63
CA LYS A 124 -0.63 7.15 19.80
C LYS A 124 -0.66 5.62 19.99
N ILE A 125 -1.53 5.16 20.88
CA ILE A 125 -1.76 3.72 21.15
C ILE A 125 -2.74 3.06 20.17
N THR A 126 -3.54 3.86 19.46
CA THR A 126 -4.55 3.35 18.52
C THR A 126 -4.01 3.38 17.11
N PHE A 127 -4.17 2.27 16.40
CA PHE A 127 -3.76 2.14 15.00
C PHE A 127 -4.68 2.93 14.05
N SER A 128 -4.09 3.57 13.05
CA SER A 128 -4.74 4.37 12.02
C SER A 128 -4.03 4.14 10.69
N GLU A 129 -4.78 3.77 9.65
CA GLU A 129 -4.21 3.61 8.29
C GLU A 129 -3.70 4.93 7.71
N GLN A 130 -4.15 6.07 8.24
CA GLN A 130 -3.82 7.41 7.77
C GLN A 130 -2.61 8.03 8.50
N CYS A 131 -1.82 7.22 9.21
CA CYS A 131 -0.69 7.68 10.02
C CYS A 131 0.61 7.02 9.60
N TYR A 132 1.71 7.71 9.88
CA TYR A 132 3.05 7.20 9.66
C TYR A 132 3.55 6.42 10.88
N TYR A 133 4.23 5.32 10.59
CA TYR A 133 4.83 4.43 11.56
C TYR A 133 6.28 4.17 11.19
N ILE A 134 7.04 3.72 12.19
CA ILE A 134 8.41 3.21 12.03
C ILE A 134 8.50 1.84 12.68
N PHE A 135 9.46 1.02 12.26
CA PHE A 135 9.71 -0.25 12.92
C PHE A 135 10.16 -0.03 14.38
N GLY A 136 9.72 -0.94 15.24
CA GLY A 136 10.19 -1.03 16.61
C GLY A 136 11.41 -1.93 16.73
N ASP A 137 11.68 -2.39 17.94
CA ASP A 137 12.76 -3.34 18.20
C ASP A 137 12.27 -4.78 17.99
N PHE A 138 13.08 -5.60 17.34
CA PHE A 138 12.79 -7.01 17.05
C PHE A 138 13.50 -7.98 18.02
N SER A 139 14.16 -7.46 19.06
CA SER A 139 15.02 -8.23 19.97
C SER A 139 14.30 -8.99 21.08
N ASN A 140 12.97 -9.11 21.04
CA ASN A 140 12.18 -9.68 22.13
C ASN A 140 11.72 -11.12 21.84
#